data_AF-A0A1A7XRF3-F1
#
_entry.id   AF-A0A1A7XRF3-F1
#
_cell.length_a   1.000
_cell.length_b   1.000
_cell.length_c   1.000
_cell.angle_alpha   90.00
_cell.angle_beta   90.00
_cell.angle_gamma   90.00
#
_symmetry.space_group_name_H-M   'P 1'
#
loop_
_entity.id
_entity.type
_entity.pdbx_description
1 polymer ?
#
loop_
_entity_poly.entity_id
_entity_poly.type
_entity_poly.pdbx_seq_one_letter_code
_entity_poly.pdbx_strand_id
1 'polypeptide(L)'
;LDPKQKTLSVHQTRITYLEELSELKCFGGKSFSATMMLQDRESTVTLLVGARYGVSQVVNHKLSILTNLTEFTNITRVELLPESDKVSLVKIYLQDIKPITLLLEAAAAKDLSCLIAGYCRVFVDPSLNIFTWMDDKKHRVSAEEGYVSRCASDSDD
;
A
#
# COMPACT_ATOMS: atom_id res chain seq x y z
N LEU A 1 -6.33 36.43 42.71
CA LEU A 1 -5.86 36.37 41.31
C LEU A 1 -6.62 35.23 40.65
N ASP A 2 -7.82 35.51 40.12
CA ASP A 2 -8.62 34.49 39.44
C ASP A 2 -7.98 34.15 38.08
N PRO A 3 -7.64 32.88 37.81
CA PRO A 3 -7.27 32.49 36.47
C PRO A 3 -8.56 32.41 35.67
N LYS A 4 -8.81 33.43 34.82
CA LYS A 4 -9.85 33.38 33.78
C LYS A 4 -9.56 32.20 32.86
N GLN A 5 -10.09 31.02 33.19
CA GLN A 5 -10.20 29.91 32.26
C GLN A 5 -11.08 30.41 31.11
N LYS A 6 -10.46 30.74 29.98
CA LYS A 6 -11.19 30.95 28.73
C LYS A 6 -11.80 29.60 28.37
N THR A 7 -13.08 29.41 28.69
CA THR A 7 -13.84 28.24 28.28
C THR A 7 -13.95 28.28 26.76
N LEU A 8 -13.10 27.48 26.09
CA LEU A 8 -13.16 27.33 24.64
C LEU A 8 -14.49 26.67 24.27
N SER A 9 -15.11 27.13 23.18
CA SER A 9 -16.27 26.44 22.62
C SER A 9 -15.87 25.03 22.17
N VAL A 10 -16.83 24.09 22.13
CA VAL A 10 -16.58 22.71 21.67
C VAL A 10 -15.90 22.68 20.29
N HIS A 11 -16.29 23.58 19.38
CA HIS A 11 -15.68 23.69 18.06
C HIS A 11 -14.21 24.14 18.12
N GLN A 12 -13.89 25.15 18.93
CA GLN A 12 -12.53 25.63 19.10
C GLN A 12 -11.64 24.56 19.76
N THR A 13 -12.14 23.88 20.79
CA THR A 13 -11.42 22.78 21.43
C THR A 13 -11.10 21.66 20.44
N ARG A 14 -12.03 21.33 19.52
CA ARG A 14 -11.79 20.33 18.47
C ARG A 14 -10.72 20.77 17.46
N ILE A 15 -10.74 22.04 17.04
CA ILE A 15 -9.75 22.57 16.11
C ILE A 15 -8.36 22.53 16.75
N THR A 16 -8.21 23.08 17.96
CA THR A 16 -6.91 23.09 18.67
C THR A 16 -6.37 21.68 18.89
N TYR A 17 -7.23 20.73 19.28
CA TYR A 17 -6.81 19.34 19.43
C TYR A 17 -6.29 18.72 18.13
N LEU A 18 -6.98 18.96 17.00
CA LEU A 18 -6.55 18.45 15.69
C LEU A 18 -5.27 19.15 15.20
N GLU A 19 -5.09 20.43 15.50
CA GLU A 19 -3.87 21.18 15.20
C GLU A 19 -2.67 20.54 15.91
N GLU A 20 -2.77 20.32 17.22
CA GLU A 20 -1.72 19.66 18.02
C GLU A 20 -1.44 18.23 17.52
N LEU A 21 -2.50 17.43 17.26
CA LEU A 21 -2.31 16.10 16.69
C LEU A 21 -1.63 16.13 15.33
N SER A 22 -1.89 17.15 14.51
CA SER A 22 -1.33 17.25 13.18
C SER A 22 0.19 17.41 13.16
N GLU A 23 0.80 17.82 14.28
CA GLU A 23 2.26 17.93 14.42
C GLU A 23 2.94 16.56 14.51
N LEU A 24 2.19 15.51 14.88
CA LEU A 24 2.71 14.14 14.94
C LEU A 24 3.02 13.60 13.55
N LYS A 25 4.17 12.94 13.39
CA LYS A 25 4.63 12.39 12.10
C LYS A 25 3.67 11.37 11.49
N CYS A 26 3.00 10.58 12.32
CA CYS A 26 2.06 9.55 11.88
C CYS A 26 0.62 10.09 11.70
N PHE A 27 0.37 11.37 11.99
CA PHE A 27 -0.96 11.92 11.81
C PHE A 27 -1.35 11.94 10.34
N GLY A 28 -2.47 11.30 10.02
CA GLY A 28 -2.87 11.09 8.64
C GLY A 28 -1.82 10.25 7.87
N GLY A 29 -1.23 9.25 8.51
CA GLY A 29 -0.29 8.34 7.85
C GLY A 29 -0.24 6.98 8.51
N LYS A 30 0.39 6.03 7.82
CA LYS A 30 0.60 4.67 8.33
C LYS A 30 2.01 4.21 8.01
N SER A 31 2.62 3.50 8.96
CA SER A 31 3.92 2.89 8.78
C SER A 31 3.80 1.43 8.33
N PHE A 32 4.70 1.00 7.45
CA PHE A 32 4.73 -0.34 6.89
C PHE A 32 6.15 -0.90 6.96
N SER A 33 6.30 -2.11 7.48
CA SER A 33 7.56 -2.86 7.35
C SER A 33 7.57 -3.58 6.02
N ALA A 34 8.64 -3.42 5.24
CA ALA A 34 8.78 -3.98 3.91
C ALA A 34 10.22 -4.41 3.62
N THR A 35 10.40 -5.31 2.67
CA THR A 35 11.71 -5.52 2.03
C THR A 35 11.71 -4.77 0.70
N MET A 36 12.61 -3.79 0.55
CA MET A 36 12.81 -3.08 -0.69
C MET A 36 13.79 -3.84 -1.59
N MET A 37 13.36 -4.12 -2.81
CA MET A 37 14.14 -4.82 -3.81
C MET A 37 14.95 -3.80 -4.61
N LEU A 38 16.26 -3.75 -4.37
CA LEU A 38 17.20 -2.93 -5.13
C LEU A 38 17.94 -3.81 -6.15
N GLN A 39 18.61 -3.19 -7.12
CA GLN A 39 19.24 -3.92 -8.23
C GLN A 39 20.24 -4.98 -7.77
N ASP A 40 21.04 -4.68 -6.75
CA ASP A 40 22.15 -5.54 -6.31
C ASP A 40 21.95 -6.12 -4.90
N ARG A 41 20.83 -5.79 -4.22
CA ARG A 41 20.54 -6.24 -2.86
C ARG A 41 19.08 -6.04 -2.45
N GLU A 42 18.68 -6.76 -1.42
CA GLU A 42 17.45 -6.53 -0.68
C GLU A 42 17.75 -5.72 0.60
N SER A 43 16.81 -4.86 1.01
CA SER A 43 16.94 -4.09 2.25
C SER A 43 15.63 -4.07 3.01
N THR A 44 15.64 -4.49 4.27
CA THR A 44 14.50 -4.27 5.17
C THR A 44 14.38 -2.77 5.46
N VAL A 45 13.18 -2.23 5.26
CA VAL A 45 12.87 -0.82 5.47
C VAL A 45 11.57 -0.66 6.24
N THR A 46 11.43 0.48 6.91
CA THR A 46 10.13 0.94 7.41
C THR A 46 9.72 2.13 6.56
N LEU A 47 8.58 2.03 5.90
CA LEU A 47 7.98 3.10 5.12
C LEU A 47 6.97 3.86 5.98
N LEU A 48 6.86 5.16 5.78
CA LEU A 48 5.77 6.00 6.26
C LEU A 48 5.07 6.59 5.03
N VAL A 49 3.79 6.27 4.88
CA VAL A 49 2.94 6.88 3.85
C VAL A 49 1.97 7.82 4.52
N GLY A 50 1.97 9.09 4.12
CA GLY A 50 1.10 10.09 4.73
C GLY A 50 1.01 11.38 3.92
N ALA A 51 -0.03 12.16 4.21
CA ALA A 51 -0.36 13.39 3.46
C ALA A 51 0.79 14.39 3.33
N ARG A 52 1.65 14.51 4.36
CA ARG A 52 2.76 15.47 4.40
C ARG A 52 4.10 14.92 3.89
N TYR A 53 4.24 13.61 3.82
CA TYR A 53 5.54 12.95 3.61
C TYR A 53 5.55 12.05 2.37
N GLY A 54 4.49 12.08 1.56
CA GLY A 54 4.35 11.20 0.40
C GLY A 54 4.54 9.74 0.80
N VAL A 55 5.40 9.04 0.05
CA VAL A 55 5.96 7.74 0.42
C VAL A 55 7.41 7.96 0.87
N SER A 56 7.66 7.86 2.17
CA SER A 56 8.98 8.10 2.77
C SER A 56 9.52 6.86 3.47
N GLN A 57 10.84 6.70 3.49
CA GLN A 57 11.55 5.72 4.32
C GLN A 57 11.89 6.34 5.68
N VAL A 58 11.61 5.62 6.76
CA VAL A 58 12.09 5.94 8.11
C VAL A 58 13.51 5.42 8.27
N VAL A 59 14.47 6.34 8.40
CA VAL A 59 15.89 5.99 8.58
C VAL A 59 16.24 5.84 10.05
N ASN A 60 15.69 6.70 10.90
CA ASN A 60 15.91 6.64 12.34
C ASN A 60 14.65 7.05 13.11
N HIS A 61 14.05 6.10 13.81
CA HIS A 61 12.85 6.32 14.61
C HIS A 61 13.06 7.29 15.78
N LYS A 62 14.22 7.23 16.47
CA LYS A 62 14.49 8.09 17.63
C LYS A 62 14.67 9.55 17.23
N LEU A 63 15.32 9.77 16.10
CA LEU A 63 15.60 11.11 15.57
C LEU A 63 14.53 11.60 14.59
N SER A 64 13.49 10.80 14.32
CA SER A 64 12.45 11.10 13.31
C SER A 64 13.00 11.48 11.94
N ILE A 65 14.12 10.87 11.54
CA ILE A 65 14.77 11.12 10.25
C ILE A 65 14.04 10.30 9.18
N LEU A 66 13.52 11.01 8.18
CA LEU A 66 12.81 10.45 7.04
C LEU A 66 13.56 10.79 5.74
N THR A 67 13.55 9.86 4.79
CA THR A 67 14.00 10.10 3.42
C THR A 67 12.82 9.92 2.50
N ASN A 68 12.46 10.97 1.78
CA ASN A 68 11.36 10.92 0.83
C ASN A 68 11.76 10.08 -0.39
N LEU A 69 10.96 9.06 -0.70
CA LEU A 69 11.18 8.20 -1.88
C LEU A 69 10.41 8.73 -3.08
N THR A 70 9.18 9.20 -2.87
CA THR A 70 8.35 9.81 -3.92
C THR A 70 7.20 10.61 -3.34
N GLU A 71 6.84 11.69 -4.03
CA GLU A 71 5.57 12.38 -3.84
C GLU A 71 4.44 11.69 -4.62
N PHE A 72 3.19 11.91 -4.19
CA PHE A 72 2.02 11.33 -4.85
C PHE A 72 1.84 11.80 -6.29
N THR A 73 2.29 13.02 -6.62
CA THR A 73 2.24 13.59 -7.98
C THR A 73 3.14 12.87 -8.97
N ASN A 74 4.16 12.15 -8.50
CA ASN A 74 5.09 11.41 -9.35
C ASN A 74 4.67 9.96 -9.60
N ILE A 75 3.66 9.46 -8.86
CA ILE A 75 3.20 8.08 -8.97
C ILE A 75 2.25 7.94 -10.15
N THR A 76 2.61 7.08 -11.10
CA THR A 76 1.80 6.84 -12.31
C THR A 76 0.94 5.59 -12.19
N ARG A 77 1.42 4.57 -11.47
CA ARG A 77 0.73 3.29 -11.30
C ARG A 77 1.23 2.56 -10.05
N VAL A 78 0.35 1.79 -9.42
CA VAL A 78 0.68 0.83 -8.37
C VAL A 78 0.18 -0.54 -8.81
N GLU A 79 1.05 -1.54 -8.81
CA GLU A 79 0.69 -2.94 -9.04
C GLU A 79 0.88 -3.75 -7.76
N LEU A 80 -0.09 -4.61 -7.45
CA LEU A 80 -0.03 -5.59 -6.38
C LEU A 80 -0.03 -6.98 -7.01
N LEU A 81 1.01 -7.76 -6.72
CA LEU A 81 1.24 -9.10 -7.25
C LEU A 81 1.33 -10.08 -6.07
N PRO A 82 0.40 -11.03 -5.94
CA PRO A 82 0.52 -12.09 -4.94
C PRO A 82 1.74 -12.98 -5.25
N GLU A 83 2.67 -13.10 -4.30
CA GLU A 83 3.83 -14.01 -4.39
C GLU A 83 3.55 -15.32 -3.64
N SER A 84 2.81 -15.24 -2.53
CA SER A 84 2.30 -16.39 -1.77
C SER A 84 1.06 -15.99 -0.97
N ASP A 85 0.47 -16.93 -0.22
CA ASP A 85 -0.66 -16.65 0.68
C ASP A 85 -0.34 -15.60 1.76
N LYS A 86 0.94 -15.46 2.12
CA LYS A 86 1.38 -14.59 3.21
C LYS A 86 2.05 -13.31 2.74
N VAL A 87 2.56 -13.28 1.52
CA VAL A 87 3.45 -12.24 1.03
C VAL A 87 3.01 -11.77 -0.35
N SER A 88 3.03 -10.47 -0.57
CA SER A 88 2.74 -9.88 -1.87
C SER A 88 3.78 -8.83 -2.23
N LEU A 89 4.03 -8.72 -3.52
CA LEU A 89 4.93 -7.77 -4.12
C LEU A 89 4.13 -6.53 -4.56
N VAL A 90 4.63 -5.35 -4.20
CA VAL A 90 4.06 -4.06 -4.59
C VAL A 90 5.08 -3.33 -5.46
N LYS A 91 4.66 -2.94 -6.67
CA LYS A 91 5.46 -2.08 -7.57
C LYS A 91 4.82 -0.72 -7.66
N ILE A 92 5.56 0.32 -7.30
CA ILE A 92 5.15 1.71 -7.43
C ILE A 92 5.90 2.29 -8.62
N TYR A 93 5.18 2.51 -9.72
CA TYR A 93 5.71 3.10 -10.94
C TYR A 93 5.69 4.61 -10.81
N LEU A 94 6.81 5.21 -11.19
CA LEU A 94 7.07 6.63 -11.07
C LEU A 94 7.30 7.24 -12.45
N GLN A 95 7.03 8.53 -12.58
CA GLN A 95 7.34 9.26 -13.80
C GLN A 95 8.87 9.34 -14.00
N ASP A 96 9.34 8.93 -15.19
CA ASP A 96 10.73 9.06 -15.68
C ASP A 96 11.84 8.35 -14.87
N ILE A 97 11.50 7.50 -13.89
CA ILE A 97 12.46 6.72 -13.10
C ILE A 97 12.00 5.28 -12.87
N LYS A 98 12.94 4.41 -12.44
CA LYS A 98 12.66 2.99 -12.18
C LYS A 98 11.60 2.81 -11.08
N PRO A 99 10.70 1.82 -11.20
CA PRO A 99 9.70 1.54 -10.16
C PRO A 99 10.34 1.14 -8.83
N ILE A 100 9.73 1.57 -7.73
CA ILE A 100 10.06 1.05 -6.40
C ILE A 100 9.37 -0.29 -6.24
N THR A 101 10.15 -1.34 -5.96
CA THR A 101 9.63 -2.70 -5.77
C THR A 101 9.78 -3.10 -4.31
N LEU A 102 8.68 -3.54 -3.70
CA LEU A 102 8.58 -3.86 -2.28
C LEU A 102 7.96 -5.24 -2.10
N LEU A 103 8.41 -5.96 -1.09
CA LEU A 103 7.81 -7.21 -0.63
C LEU A 103 7.26 -7.01 0.78
N LEU A 104 5.97 -7.29 0.99
CA LEU A 104 5.29 -7.10 2.27
C LEU A 104 4.39 -8.29 2.60
N GLU A 105 3.98 -8.39 3.87
CA GLU A 105 2.85 -9.24 4.25
C GLU A 105 1.62 -8.88 3.40
N ALA A 106 0.89 -9.87 2.91
CA ALA A 106 -0.20 -9.69 1.94
C ALA A 106 -1.27 -8.67 2.40
N ALA A 107 -1.63 -8.66 3.69
CA ALA A 107 -2.56 -7.67 4.24
C ALA A 107 -1.96 -6.26 4.23
N ALA A 108 -0.71 -6.10 4.67
CA ALA A 108 0.01 -4.83 4.66
C ALA A 108 0.23 -4.31 3.23
N ALA A 109 0.47 -5.18 2.26
CA ALA A 109 0.63 -4.85 0.84
C ALA A 109 -0.66 -4.25 0.24
N LYS A 110 -1.82 -4.84 0.58
CA LYS A 110 -3.15 -4.34 0.19
C LYS A 110 -3.41 -2.97 0.81
N ASP A 111 -3.18 -2.84 2.11
CA ASP A 111 -3.33 -1.57 2.83
C ASP A 111 -2.44 -0.46 2.26
N LEU A 112 -1.17 -0.77 1.98
CA LEU A 112 -0.21 0.16 1.38
C LEU A 112 -0.70 0.65 0.01
N SER A 113 -1.10 -0.28 -0.85
CA SER A 113 -1.56 0.01 -2.20
C SER A 113 -2.81 0.90 -2.19
N CYS A 114 -3.80 0.56 -1.33
CA CYS A 114 -5.01 1.35 -1.15
C CYS A 114 -4.71 2.75 -0.59
N LEU A 115 -3.81 2.87 0.38
CA LEU A 115 -3.48 4.15 0.99
C LEU A 115 -2.81 5.09 0.00
N ILE A 116 -1.85 4.59 -0.79
CA ILE A 116 -1.21 5.36 -1.85
C ILE A 116 -2.24 5.81 -2.90
N ALA A 117 -3.08 4.89 -3.37
CA ALA A 117 -4.15 5.20 -4.33
C ALA A 117 -5.13 6.25 -3.79
N GLY A 118 -5.52 6.13 -2.53
CA GLY A 118 -6.38 7.11 -1.85
C GLY A 118 -5.75 8.49 -1.80
N TYR A 119 -4.46 8.59 -1.46
CA TYR A 119 -3.77 9.87 -1.44
C TYR A 119 -3.59 10.49 -2.81
N CYS A 120 -3.28 9.70 -3.84
CA CYS A 120 -3.25 10.20 -5.21
C CYS A 120 -4.62 10.76 -5.64
N ARG A 121 -5.73 10.12 -5.24
CA ARG A 121 -7.08 10.66 -5.50
C ARG A 121 -7.37 11.96 -4.76
N VAL A 122 -6.89 12.12 -3.54
CA VAL A 122 -7.13 13.32 -2.72
C VAL A 122 -6.26 14.50 -3.17
N PHE A 123 -4.99 14.24 -3.49
CA PHE A 123 -4.00 15.30 -3.74
C PHE A 123 -3.65 15.55 -5.21
N VAL A 124 -3.94 14.60 -6.11
CA VAL A 124 -3.57 14.71 -7.54
C VAL A 124 -4.81 14.86 -8.40
N ASP A 125 -5.64 13.83 -8.50
CA ASP A 125 -6.87 13.84 -9.29
C ASP A 125 -7.88 12.80 -8.75
N PRO A 126 -9.09 13.20 -8.33
CA PRO A 126 -10.11 12.29 -7.80
C PRO A 126 -10.54 11.16 -8.74
N SER A 127 -10.38 11.37 -10.05
CA SER A 127 -10.71 10.41 -11.11
C SER A 127 -9.57 9.43 -11.43
N LEU A 128 -8.39 9.67 -10.87
CA LEU A 128 -7.21 8.87 -11.11
C LEU A 128 -7.36 7.46 -10.53
N ASN A 129 -7.13 6.45 -11.38
CA ASN A 129 -7.14 5.05 -10.98
C ASN A 129 -5.75 4.44 -11.20
N ILE A 130 -4.82 4.74 -10.29
CA ILE A 130 -3.45 4.19 -10.34
C ILE A 130 -3.36 2.75 -9.84
N PHE A 131 -4.38 2.24 -9.14
CA PHE A 131 -4.37 0.93 -8.51
C PHE A 131 -5.68 0.21 -8.76
N THR A 132 -5.63 -0.80 -9.62
CA THR A 132 -6.74 -1.71 -9.85
C THR A 132 -6.61 -2.92 -8.94
N TRP A 133 -7.62 -3.12 -8.09
CA TRP A 133 -7.74 -4.34 -7.30
C TRP A 133 -7.90 -5.54 -8.24
N MET A 134 -6.96 -6.47 -8.20
CA MET A 134 -7.14 -7.75 -8.86
C MET A 134 -7.99 -8.62 -7.94
N ASP A 135 -9.22 -8.90 -8.35
CA ASP A 135 -10.00 -9.93 -7.68
C ASP A 135 -9.31 -11.27 -7.84
N ASP A 136 -9.28 -12.00 -6.74
CA ASP A 136 -8.80 -13.36 -6.66
C ASP A 136 -9.62 -14.18 -7.68
N LYS A 137 -9.07 -14.44 -8.87
CA LYS A 137 -9.67 -15.40 -9.81
C LYS A 137 -9.54 -16.78 -9.19
N LYS A 138 -10.42 -17.08 -8.24
CA LYS A 138 -10.63 -18.43 -7.75
C LYS A 138 -11.14 -19.27 -8.91
N HIS A 139 -10.45 -20.40 -9.12
CA HIS A 139 -10.73 -21.50 -10.06
C HIS A 139 -10.30 -21.32 -11.54
N ARG A 140 -9.03 -21.64 -11.83
CA ARG A 140 -8.79 -22.60 -12.93
C ARG A 140 -8.85 -23.99 -12.28
N VAL A 141 -10.02 -24.61 -12.33
CA VAL A 141 -10.14 -26.04 -12.05
C VAL A 141 -9.25 -26.75 -13.08
N SER A 142 -8.21 -27.45 -12.63
CA SER A 142 -7.51 -28.42 -13.47
C SER A 142 -8.46 -29.59 -13.63
N ALA A 143 -9.27 -29.59 -14.70
CA ALA A 143 -10.00 -30.78 -15.11
C ALA A 143 -9.01 -31.72 -15.79
N GLU A 144 -8.18 -32.40 -15.00
CA GLU A 144 -7.69 -33.73 -15.39
C GLU A 144 -8.75 -34.76 -14.97
N GLU A 145 -9.91 -34.68 -15.63
CA GLU A 145 -10.87 -35.78 -15.59
C GLU A 145 -10.27 -36.97 -16.33
N GLY A 146 -10.29 -38.10 -15.64
CA GLY A 146 -9.62 -39.33 -16.02
C GLY A 146 -10.00 -39.82 -17.41
N TYR A 147 -8.98 -40.28 -18.11
CA TYR A 147 -9.09 -41.05 -19.34
C TYR A 147 -9.75 -42.41 -19.02
N VAL A 148 -11.08 -42.49 -19.05
CA VAL A 148 -11.77 -43.79 -19.14
C VAL A 148 -11.86 -44.15 -20.61
N SER A 149 -10.85 -44.89 -21.08
CA SER A 149 -10.86 -45.54 -22.39
C SER A 149 -12.01 -46.56 -22.44
N ARG A 150 -13.14 -46.17 -23.02
CA ARG A 150 -14.14 -47.14 -23.48
C ARG A 150 -13.63 -47.73 -24.78
N CYS A 151 -12.97 -48.88 -24.69
CA CYS A 151 -12.64 -49.68 -25.85
C CYS A 151 -13.93 -50.13 -26.54
N ALA A 152 -13.84 -50.07 -27.86
CA ALA A 152 -14.90 -50.26 -28.83
C ALA A 152 -15.49 -51.68 -28.82
N SER A 153 -16.69 -51.73 -29.39
CA SER A 153 -17.36 -52.87 -30.01
C SER A 153 -16.44 -53.99 -30.49
N ASP A 154 -16.86 -55.24 -30.24
CA ASP A 154 -16.62 -56.30 -31.21
C ASP A 154 -17.90 -57.10 -31.41
N SER A 155 -18.13 -57.44 -32.67
CA SER A 155 -19.33 -57.99 -33.29
C SER A 155 -19.22 -59.51 -33.47
N ASP A 156 -20.38 -60.18 -33.43
CA ASP A 156 -20.77 -61.47 -34.03
C ASP A 156 -19.92 -62.74 -33.81
N ASP A 157 -20.44 -63.70 -33.03
CA ASP A 157 -21.11 -64.96 -33.46
C ASP A 157 -21.58 -65.79 -32.24
#